data_AF-A0A542AIC1-F1
#
_entry.id   AF-A0A542AIC1-F1
#
_cell.length_a   1.000
_cell.length_b   1.000
_cell.length_c   1.000
_cell.angle_alpha   90.00
_cell.angle_beta   90.00
_cell.angle_gamma   90.00
#
_symmetry.space_group_name_H-M   'P 1'
#
loop_
_entity.id
_entity.type
_entity.pdbx_description
1 polymer ?
#
loop_
_entity_poly.entity_id
_entity_poly.type
_entity_poly.pdbx_seq_one_letter_code
_entity_poly.pdbx_strand_id
1 'polypeptide(L)'
;MTITEEFELYQRELNLILIQNPIECELYSVIAALLRNRENIKNYSLRDVSARRKSTIGNKFLTTAGFPDFAVMTIKEPKMIGVVEIKRLVVNLDNEETQAEKHRYRENDTENPLVVLYTNGLEWRLYAGSGEFGEIKDKRISLGKVNEGDRKIDWENGKWNSLIKLLEGIDWTGASY
;
A
#
# COMPACT_ATOMS: atom_id res chain seq x y z
N MET A 1 -8.11 -15.49 -14.41
CA MET A 1 -7.47 -15.89 -13.15
C MET A 1 -8.53 -15.86 -12.07
N THR A 2 -8.70 -16.96 -11.35
CA THR A 2 -9.60 -17.03 -10.19
C THR A 2 -8.97 -16.37 -8.97
N ILE A 3 -9.75 -16.06 -7.94
CA ILE A 3 -9.24 -15.51 -6.67
C ILE A 3 -8.22 -16.46 -6.03
N THR A 4 -8.43 -17.78 -6.17
CA THR A 4 -7.52 -18.81 -5.66
C THR A 4 -6.20 -18.82 -6.43
N GLU A 5 -6.25 -18.82 -7.77
CA GLU A 5 -5.04 -18.78 -8.61
C GLU A 5 -4.21 -17.51 -8.36
N GLU A 6 -4.88 -16.38 -8.13
CA GLU A 6 -4.21 -15.12 -7.78
C GLU A 6 -3.50 -15.23 -6.42
N PHE A 7 -4.11 -15.88 -5.43
CA PHE A 7 -3.48 -16.11 -4.13
C PHE A 7 -2.28 -17.04 -4.25
N GLU A 8 -2.40 -18.16 -4.96
CA GLU A 8 -1.30 -19.10 -5.16
C GLU A 8 -0.11 -18.43 -5.84
N LEU A 9 -0.36 -17.60 -6.86
CA LEU A 9 0.68 -16.79 -7.50
C LEU A 9 1.28 -15.79 -6.51
N TYR A 10 0.46 -15.08 -5.74
CA TYR A 10 0.92 -14.14 -4.72
C TYR A 10 1.83 -14.81 -3.69
N GLN A 11 1.42 -15.96 -3.16
CA GLN A 11 2.21 -16.74 -2.21
C GLN A 11 3.53 -17.19 -2.83
N ARG A 12 3.49 -17.70 -4.06
CA ARG A 12 4.69 -18.12 -4.78
C ARG A 12 5.68 -16.97 -4.92
N GLU A 13 5.25 -15.81 -5.40
CA GLU A 13 6.14 -14.67 -5.61
C GLU A 13 6.75 -14.18 -4.29
N LEU A 14 5.96 -14.05 -3.21
CA LEU A 14 6.50 -13.63 -1.90
C LEU A 14 7.50 -14.62 -1.33
N ASN A 15 7.27 -15.93 -1.47
CA ASN A 15 8.26 -16.94 -1.08
C ASN A 15 9.55 -16.83 -1.90
N LEU A 16 9.45 -16.58 -3.21
CA LEU A 16 10.62 -16.39 -4.08
C LEU A 16 11.41 -15.14 -3.69
N ILE A 17 10.73 -14.01 -3.46
CA ILE A 17 11.38 -12.76 -3.01
C ILE A 17 12.12 -13.01 -1.70
N LEU A 18 11.49 -13.69 -0.72
CA LEU A 18 12.11 -13.96 0.57
C LEU A 18 13.42 -14.75 0.46
N ILE A 19 13.46 -15.77 -0.41
CA ILE A 19 14.63 -16.66 -0.52
C ILE A 19 15.68 -16.15 -1.53
N GLN A 20 15.28 -15.38 -2.55
CA GLN A 20 16.14 -14.95 -3.65
C GLN A 20 16.68 -13.52 -3.47
N ASN A 21 15.81 -12.57 -3.13
CA ASN A 21 16.17 -11.15 -3.07
C ASN A 21 15.18 -10.36 -2.16
N PRO A 22 15.32 -10.38 -0.82
CA PRO A 22 14.34 -9.80 0.10
C PRO A 22 14.48 -8.28 0.25
N ILE A 23 14.46 -7.57 -0.88
CA ILE A 23 14.48 -6.11 -0.95
C ILE A 23 13.10 -5.55 -1.28
N GLU A 24 12.89 -4.28 -0.97
CA GLU A 24 11.57 -3.63 -1.02
C GLU A 24 10.99 -3.56 -2.43
N CYS A 25 11.82 -3.20 -3.42
CA CYS A 25 11.36 -2.99 -4.79
C CYS A 25 10.92 -4.27 -5.51
N GLU A 26 11.30 -5.46 -5.04
CA GLU A 26 10.80 -6.73 -5.58
C GLU A 26 9.30 -6.90 -5.34
N LEU A 27 8.76 -6.30 -4.27
CA LEU A 27 7.32 -6.33 -3.98
C LEU A 27 6.52 -5.38 -4.88
N TYR A 28 7.16 -4.39 -5.50
CA TYR A 28 6.45 -3.33 -6.22
C TYR A 28 5.64 -3.87 -7.39
N SER A 29 6.19 -4.80 -8.17
CA SER A 29 5.50 -5.40 -9.32
C SER A 29 4.31 -6.26 -8.87
N VAL A 30 4.49 -7.05 -7.82
CA VAL A 30 3.47 -7.93 -7.23
C VAL A 30 2.31 -7.11 -6.68
N ILE A 31 2.61 -6.09 -5.87
CA ILE A 31 1.60 -5.21 -5.26
C ILE A 31 0.89 -4.36 -6.32
N ALA A 32 1.63 -3.79 -7.27
CA ALA A 32 1.02 -3.01 -8.35
C ALA A 32 0.10 -3.86 -9.23
N ALA A 33 0.47 -5.11 -9.52
CA ALA A 33 -0.39 -6.05 -10.24
C ALA A 33 -1.67 -6.35 -9.46
N LEU A 34 -1.54 -6.67 -8.15
CA LEU A 34 -2.67 -6.95 -7.27
C LEU A 34 -3.67 -5.80 -7.24
N LEU A 35 -3.19 -4.57 -7.07
CA LEU A 35 -4.04 -3.38 -7.02
C LEU A 35 -4.71 -3.10 -8.36
N ARG A 36 -3.98 -3.17 -9.48
CA ARG A 36 -4.52 -2.92 -10.83
C ARG A 36 -5.61 -3.90 -11.25
N ASN A 37 -5.63 -5.09 -10.67
CA ASN A 37 -6.68 -6.09 -10.88
C ASN A 37 -7.99 -5.77 -10.14
N ARG A 38 -8.09 -4.66 -9.39
CA ARG A 38 -9.31 -4.27 -8.66
C ARG A 38 -10.13 -3.25 -9.45
N GLU A 39 -11.44 -3.36 -9.36
CA GLU A 39 -12.35 -2.47 -10.10
C GLU A 39 -12.28 -1.02 -9.61
N ASN A 40 -12.17 -0.81 -8.30
CA ASN A 40 -12.16 0.53 -7.69
C ASN A 40 -10.97 1.39 -8.14
N ILE A 41 -9.83 0.79 -8.50
CA ILE A 41 -8.65 1.55 -8.94
C ILE A 41 -8.70 1.94 -10.42
N LYS A 42 -9.57 1.33 -11.24
CA LYS A 42 -9.60 1.58 -12.70
C LYS A 42 -9.96 3.01 -13.09
N ASN A 43 -10.63 3.74 -12.19
CA ASN A 43 -10.96 5.15 -12.36
C ASN A 43 -9.81 6.10 -11.97
N TYR A 44 -8.71 5.53 -11.48
CA TYR A 44 -7.53 6.24 -10.99
C TYR A 44 -6.28 5.73 -11.71
N SER A 45 -5.16 6.43 -11.54
CA SER A 45 -3.87 5.97 -12.02
C SER A 45 -2.93 5.69 -10.86
N LEU A 46 -2.36 4.48 -10.83
CA LEU A 46 -1.29 4.09 -9.90
C LEU A 46 0.07 4.35 -10.56
N ARG A 47 0.86 5.25 -9.98
CA ARG A 47 2.16 5.70 -10.50
C ARG A 47 3.27 5.30 -9.55
N ASP A 48 4.25 4.57 -10.06
CA ASP A 48 5.53 4.36 -9.37
C ASP A 48 6.25 5.70 -9.28
N VAL A 49 6.50 6.13 -8.04
CA VAL A 49 7.20 7.36 -7.71
C VAL A 49 8.37 7.12 -6.76
N SER A 50 8.72 5.86 -6.49
CA SER A 50 9.83 5.43 -5.63
C SER A 50 11.18 6.05 -6.02
N ALA A 51 11.43 6.21 -7.32
CA ALA A 51 12.66 6.81 -7.84
C ALA A 51 12.61 8.35 -7.98
N ARG A 52 11.53 9.01 -7.54
CA ARG A 52 11.39 10.47 -7.69
C ARG A 52 12.35 11.21 -6.76
N ARG A 53 12.68 12.43 -7.19
CA ARG A 53 13.53 13.38 -6.46
C ARG A 53 12.88 14.75 -6.47
N LYS A 54 13.22 15.57 -5.48
CA LYS A 54 12.74 16.96 -5.39
C LYS A 54 13.06 17.70 -6.68
N SER A 55 12.03 18.20 -7.34
CA SER A 55 12.07 18.86 -8.63
C SER A 55 10.74 19.54 -8.91
N THR A 56 10.70 20.52 -9.80
CA THR A 56 9.47 21.25 -10.16
C THR A 56 8.33 20.30 -10.56
N ILE A 57 8.64 19.22 -11.26
CA ILE A 57 7.64 18.23 -11.70
C ILE A 57 7.36 17.17 -10.63
N GLY A 58 8.39 16.77 -9.87
CA GLY A 58 8.30 15.71 -8.86
C GLY A 58 7.57 16.13 -7.60
N ASN A 59 7.70 17.39 -7.17
CA ASN A 59 7.20 17.87 -5.88
C ASN A 59 5.69 17.68 -5.68
N LYS A 60 4.91 17.49 -6.74
CA LYS A 60 3.48 17.14 -6.65
C LYS A 60 3.19 15.78 -5.99
N PHE A 61 4.19 14.91 -5.89
CA PHE A 61 4.12 13.61 -5.23
C PHE A 61 4.72 13.61 -3.82
N LEU A 62 5.22 14.76 -3.35
CA LEU A 62 5.94 14.86 -2.10
C LEU A 62 4.97 14.95 -0.92
N THR A 63 5.15 14.05 0.05
CA THR A 63 4.43 14.03 1.32
C THR A 63 5.32 14.53 2.45
N THR A 64 4.77 14.67 3.66
CA THR A 64 5.57 15.04 4.84
C THR A 64 6.60 13.96 5.25
N ALA A 65 6.43 12.72 4.78
CA ALA A 65 7.40 11.63 4.95
C ALA A 65 8.39 11.49 3.77
N GLY A 66 8.32 12.35 2.76
CA GLY A 66 9.09 12.18 1.52
C GLY A 66 8.24 11.65 0.36
N PHE A 67 8.89 11.07 -0.63
CA PHE A 67 8.18 10.42 -1.74
C PHE A 67 7.70 9.04 -1.28
N PRO A 68 6.42 8.69 -1.49
CA PRO A 68 5.95 7.32 -1.29
C PRO A 68 6.46 6.41 -2.41
N ASP A 69 6.28 5.10 -2.29
CA ASP A 69 6.59 4.17 -3.40
C ASP A 69 5.65 4.36 -4.59
N PHE A 70 4.34 4.45 -4.32
CA PHE A 70 3.33 4.72 -5.33
C PHE A 70 2.41 5.87 -4.96
N ALA A 71 2.01 6.62 -5.97
CA ALA A 71 0.95 7.62 -5.88
C ALA A 71 -0.30 7.16 -6.64
N VAL A 72 -1.47 7.33 -6.01
CA VAL A 72 -2.79 7.17 -6.63
C VAL A 72 -3.30 8.55 -7.04
N MET A 73 -3.64 8.69 -8.32
CA MET A 73 -4.02 9.96 -8.93
C MET A 73 -5.39 9.88 -9.59
N THR A 74 -6.15 10.97 -9.54
CA THR A 74 -7.28 11.20 -10.46
C THR A 74 -6.79 11.33 -11.91
N ILE A 75 -7.61 10.90 -12.87
CA ILE A 75 -7.23 10.85 -14.30
C ILE A 75 -7.46 12.19 -15.01
N LYS A 76 -8.67 12.77 -14.89
CA LYS A 76 -9.08 13.96 -15.65
C LYS A 76 -8.37 15.24 -15.20
N GLU A 77 -8.30 15.43 -13.88
CA GLU A 77 -7.62 16.56 -13.24
C GLU A 77 -6.57 15.99 -12.29
N PRO A 78 -5.32 15.77 -12.72
CA PRO A 78 -4.35 14.98 -11.97
C PRO A 78 -4.03 15.55 -10.59
N LYS A 79 -4.63 14.96 -9.57
CA LYS A 79 -4.42 15.24 -8.15
C LYS A 79 -4.07 13.92 -7.46
N MET A 80 -3.03 13.95 -6.62
CA MET A 80 -2.70 12.82 -5.76
C MET A 80 -3.77 12.71 -4.69
N ILE A 81 -4.43 11.56 -4.57
CA ILE A 81 -5.54 11.32 -3.63
C ILE A 81 -5.23 10.19 -2.63
N GLY A 82 -4.24 9.37 -2.95
CA GLY A 82 -3.73 8.38 -2.03
C GLY A 82 -2.32 7.96 -2.39
N VAL A 83 -1.75 7.12 -1.54
CA VAL A 83 -0.40 6.59 -1.70
C VAL A 83 -0.38 5.12 -1.27
N VAL A 84 0.57 4.38 -1.84
CA VAL A 84 0.92 3.04 -1.37
C VAL A 84 2.36 3.08 -0.96
N GLU A 85 2.63 2.69 0.27
CA GLU A 85 3.97 2.64 0.84
C GLU A 85 4.24 1.19 1.26
N ILE A 86 5.37 0.68 0.80
CA ILE A 86 5.72 -0.73 0.78
C ILE A 86 7.03 -0.88 1.53
N LYS A 87 7.09 -1.88 2.41
CA LYS A 87 8.31 -2.27 3.12
C LYS A 87 8.77 -3.65 2.71
N ARG A 88 10.03 -3.96 3.01
CA ARG A 88 10.57 -5.33 2.89
C ARG A 88 9.72 -6.32 3.69
N LEU A 89 9.58 -7.55 3.19
CA LEU A 89 8.78 -8.63 3.79
C LEU A 89 9.02 -8.86 5.29
N VAL A 90 10.26 -8.69 5.75
CA VAL A 90 10.68 -8.96 7.13
C VAL A 90 10.42 -7.80 8.10
N VAL A 91 10.03 -6.63 7.59
CA VAL A 91 9.83 -5.44 8.42
C VAL A 91 8.55 -5.58 9.23
N ASN A 92 8.66 -5.36 10.55
CA ASN A 92 7.50 -5.16 11.41
C ASN A 92 6.95 -3.74 11.20
N LEU A 93 5.73 -3.65 10.68
CA LEU A 93 5.07 -2.39 10.36
C LEU A 93 4.71 -1.56 11.60
N ASP A 94 4.62 -2.17 12.80
CA ASP A 94 4.34 -1.44 14.06
C ASP A 94 5.46 -0.43 14.38
N ASN A 95 6.70 -0.69 13.94
CA ASN A 95 7.83 0.21 14.18
C ASN A 95 7.87 1.41 13.22
N GLU A 96 7.05 1.40 12.17
CA GLU A 96 7.11 2.34 11.06
C GLU A 96 5.79 3.12 10.88
N GLU A 97 4.83 2.93 11.79
CA GLU A 97 3.49 3.54 11.73
C GLU A 97 3.53 5.06 11.59
N THR A 98 4.49 5.72 12.24
CA THR A 98 4.70 7.17 12.11
C THR A 98 4.95 7.61 10.67
N GLN A 99 5.57 6.77 9.84
CA GLN A 99 5.79 7.09 8.44
C GLN A 99 4.47 7.03 7.65
N ALA A 100 3.63 6.01 7.89
CA ALA A 100 2.33 5.88 7.27
C ALA A 100 1.43 7.08 7.58
N GLU A 101 1.42 7.54 8.85
CA GLU A 101 0.70 8.74 9.27
C GLU A 101 1.18 10.01 8.55
N LYS A 102 2.50 10.20 8.45
CA LYS A 102 3.10 11.34 7.75
C LYS A 102 2.78 11.34 6.25
N HIS A 103 2.74 10.17 5.62
CA HIS A 103 2.34 10.03 4.22
C HIS A 103 0.88 10.45 3.96
N ARG A 104 0.03 10.61 5.00
CA ARG A 104 -1.33 11.16 4.83
C ARG A 104 -1.34 12.62 4.39
N TYR A 105 -0.25 13.37 4.56
CA TYR A 105 -0.27 14.80 4.24
C TYR A 105 0.76 15.13 3.18
N ARG A 106 0.37 15.98 2.23
CA ARG A 106 1.29 16.54 1.23
C ARG A 106 2.17 17.58 1.94
N GLU A 107 3.40 17.79 1.46
CA GLU A 107 4.32 18.76 2.08
C GLU A 107 3.72 20.19 2.17
N ASN A 108 2.83 20.55 1.23
CA ASN A 108 2.22 21.88 1.14
C ASN A 108 0.68 21.87 1.29
N ASP A 109 0.08 20.77 1.77
CA ASP A 109 -1.38 20.65 1.96
C ASP A 109 -1.68 19.62 3.05
N THR A 110 -1.93 20.13 4.26
CA THR A 110 -2.25 19.37 5.47
C THR A 110 -3.74 19.33 5.78
N GLU A 111 -4.56 20.06 5.03
CA GLU A 111 -6.01 20.15 5.24
C GLU A 111 -6.75 19.00 4.54
N ASN A 112 -6.15 18.41 3.49
CA ASN A 112 -6.75 17.34 2.70
C ASN A 112 -5.95 16.04 2.83
N PRO A 113 -6.24 15.17 3.80
CA PRO A 113 -5.51 13.94 3.98
C PRO A 113 -5.64 12.99 2.77
N LEU A 114 -4.55 12.29 2.49
CA LEU A 114 -4.42 11.21 1.54
C LEU A 114 -4.89 9.90 2.19
N VAL A 115 -5.47 9.02 1.38
CA VAL A 115 -5.62 7.60 1.75
C VAL A 115 -4.25 6.91 1.65
N VAL A 116 -3.82 6.21 2.70
CA VAL A 116 -2.54 5.49 2.71
C VAL A 116 -2.80 4.00 2.83
N LEU A 117 -2.31 3.24 1.86
CA LEU A 117 -2.22 1.79 1.94
C LEU A 117 -0.77 1.42 2.29
N TYR A 118 -0.57 0.85 3.47
CA TYR A 118 0.76 0.54 4.01
C TYR A 118 0.94 -0.97 4.10
N THR A 119 2.04 -1.51 3.58
CA THR A 119 2.19 -2.98 3.52
C THR A 119 3.63 -3.45 3.45
N ASN A 120 3.91 -4.67 3.90
CA ASN A 120 5.13 -5.41 3.56
C ASN A 120 4.85 -6.63 2.65
N GLY A 121 3.66 -6.70 2.07
CA GLY A 121 3.12 -7.83 1.33
C GLY A 121 2.40 -8.87 2.21
N LEU A 122 2.85 -9.10 3.45
CA LEU A 122 2.18 -10.03 4.36
C LEU A 122 1.13 -9.34 5.21
N GLU A 123 1.41 -8.12 5.63
CA GLU A 123 0.48 -7.29 6.38
C GLU A 123 0.05 -6.09 5.55
N TRP A 124 -1.22 -5.76 5.63
CA TRP A 124 -1.85 -4.65 4.91
C TRP A 124 -2.62 -3.79 5.90
N ARG A 125 -2.30 -2.51 5.92
CA ARG A 125 -2.97 -1.50 6.76
C ARG A 125 -3.54 -0.40 5.87
N LEU A 126 -4.79 -0.06 6.09
CA LEU A 126 -5.43 1.07 5.44
C LEU A 126 -5.56 2.20 6.46
N TYR A 127 -5.03 3.36 6.13
CA TYR A 127 -5.21 4.61 6.88
C TYR A 127 -6.03 5.57 6.02
N ALA A 128 -7.30 5.79 6.40
CA ALA A 128 -8.23 6.64 5.66
C ALA A 128 -9.17 7.40 6.61
N GLY A 129 -9.84 8.44 6.07
CA GLY A 129 -10.74 9.34 6.80
C GLY A 129 -10.17 10.76 6.93
N SER A 130 -11.03 11.73 7.22
CA SER A 130 -10.68 13.11 7.56
C SER A 130 -11.30 13.46 8.90
N GLY A 131 -10.50 13.92 9.85
CA GLY A 131 -11.04 14.34 11.14
C GLY A 131 -11.74 15.70 11.08
N GLU A 132 -12.94 15.81 11.65
CA GLU A 132 -13.25 16.84 12.68
C GLU A 132 -13.15 16.24 14.10
N PHE A 133 -13.24 14.90 14.22
CA PHE A 133 -12.98 14.12 15.45
C PHE A 133 -12.01 12.93 15.23
N GLY A 134 -11.33 12.89 14.08
CA GLY A 134 -9.99 12.32 13.94
C GLY A 134 -9.77 10.81 14.00
N GLU A 135 -10.79 9.94 14.07
CA GLU A 135 -10.52 8.50 14.08
C GLU A 135 -9.98 8.01 12.73
N ILE A 136 -8.69 7.67 12.71
CA ILE A 136 -8.08 6.86 11.65
C ILE A 136 -8.73 5.48 11.74
N LYS A 137 -9.50 5.10 10.73
CA LYS A 137 -9.95 3.70 10.59
C LYS A 137 -8.76 2.85 10.18
N ASP A 138 -7.99 2.35 11.14
CA ASP A 138 -7.00 1.32 10.90
C ASP A 138 -7.74 0.00 10.62
N LYS A 139 -7.64 -0.45 9.37
CA LYS A 139 -7.99 -1.82 9.01
C LYS A 139 -6.71 -2.56 8.70
N ARG A 140 -6.36 -3.48 9.59
CA ARG A 140 -5.23 -4.40 9.45
C ARG A 140 -5.69 -5.77 8.98
N ILE A 141 -5.06 -6.29 7.93
CA ILE A 141 -5.16 -7.69 7.51
C ILE A 141 -3.76 -8.26 7.49
N SER A 142 -3.53 -9.31 8.27
CA SER A 142 -2.33 -10.13 8.17
C SER A 142 -2.63 -11.39 7.38
N LEU A 143 -1.80 -11.68 6.39
CA LEU A 143 -1.79 -12.92 5.61
C LEU A 143 -0.81 -13.94 6.20
N GLY A 144 0.01 -13.55 7.17
CA GLY A 144 1.07 -14.38 7.72
C GLY A 144 2.25 -13.56 8.24
N LYS A 145 3.35 -14.25 8.55
CA LYS A 145 4.59 -13.64 9.01
C LYS A 145 5.80 -14.41 8.51
N VAL A 146 6.94 -13.74 8.39
CA VAL A 146 8.21 -14.41 8.14
C VAL A 146 8.71 -15.05 9.43
N ASN A 147 9.10 -16.32 9.34
CA ASN A 147 9.95 -16.96 10.32
C ASN A 147 11.41 -16.75 9.90
N GLU A 148 12.11 -15.84 10.59
CA GLU A 148 13.48 -15.48 10.24
C GLU A 148 14.47 -16.64 10.40
N GLY A 149 14.17 -17.61 11.28
CA GLY A 149 15.05 -18.73 11.57
C GLY A 149 15.21 -19.69 10.39
N ASP A 150 14.16 -19.89 9.59
CA ASP A 150 14.16 -20.82 8.46
C ASP A 150 13.83 -20.15 7.11
N ARG A 151 13.69 -18.82 7.09
CA ARG A 151 13.32 -18.02 5.90
C ARG A 151 12.07 -18.55 5.21
N LYS A 152 11.06 -18.92 6.00
CA LYS A 152 9.73 -19.30 5.48
C LYS A 152 8.67 -18.30 5.89
N ILE A 153 7.58 -18.31 5.13
CA ILE A 153 6.38 -17.56 5.45
C ILE A 153 5.38 -18.52 6.09
N ASP A 154 5.01 -18.22 7.33
CA ASP A 154 3.91 -18.87 8.03
C ASP A 154 2.60 -18.18 7.62
N TRP A 155 1.88 -18.77 6.65
CA TRP A 155 0.65 -18.21 6.11
C TRP A 155 -0.55 -18.43 7.04
N GLU A 156 -1.38 -17.39 7.16
CA GLU A 156 -2.67 -17.46 7.85
C GLU A 156 -3.79 -17.80 6.87
N ASN A 157 -4.41 -18.97 7.06
CA ASN A 157 -5.46 -19.46 6.17
C ASN A 157 -6.72 -18.59 6.20
N GLY A 158 -7.33 -18.41 5.02
CA GLY A 158 -8.62 -17.73 4.88
C GLY A 158 -8.60 -16.20 4.93
N LYS A 159 -7.44 -15.57 5.12
CA LYS A 159 -7.31 -14.10 5.17
C LYS A 159 -7.27 -13.42 3.80
N TRP A 160 -6.95 -14.17 2.74
CA TRP A 160 -6.88 -13.65 1.38
C TRP A 160 -8.17 -12.95 0.94
N ASN A 161 -9.32 -13.60 1.12
CA ASN A 161 -10.61 -13.00 0.75
C ASN A 161 -10.92 -11.72 1.53
N SER A 162 -10.46 -11.62 2.78
CA SER A 162 -10.59 -10.41 3.58
C SER A 162 -9.71 -9.29 3.05
N LEU A 163 -8.49 -9.61 2.59
CA LEU A 163 -7.63 -8.64 1.90
C LEU A 163 -8.28 -8.16 0.60
N ILE A 164 -8.79 -9.07 -0.25
CA ILE A 164 -9.44 -8.69 -1.50
C ILE A 164 -10.61 -7.74 -1.22
N LYS A 165 -11.49 -8.07 -0.27
CA LYS A 165 -12.59 -7.19 0.14
C LYS A 165 -12.11 -5.84 0.67
N LEU A 166 -11.02 -5.81 1.43
CA LEU A 166 -10.42 -4.55 1.89
C LEU A 166 -9.98 -3.70 0.69
N LEU A 167 -9.21 -4.27 -0.24
CA LEU A 167 -8.66 -3.58 -1.40
C LEU A 167 -9.74 -3.07 -2.36
N GLU A 168 -10.77 -3.88 -2.63
CA GLU A 168 -11.92 -3.50 -3.47
C GLU A 168 -12.79 -2.42 -2.80
N GLY A 169 -12.85 -2.43 -1.47
CA GLY A 169 -13.58 -1.46 -0.67
C GLY A 169 -12.84 -0.15 -0.41
N ILE A 170 -11.66 0.08 -1.02
CA ILE A 170 -10.94 1.35 -0.87
C ILE A 170 -11.66 2.46 -1.64
N ASP A 171 -12.15 3.47 -0.93
CA ASP A 171 -12.57 4.76 -1.48
C ASP A 171 -11.38 5.72 -1.47
N TRP A 172 -10.66 5.76 -2.58
CA TRP A 172 -9.47 6.60 -2.74
C TRP A 172 -9.74 8.11 -2.63
N THR A 173 -11.01 8.55 -2.65
CA THR A 173 -11.35 9.97 -2.45
C THR A 173 -11.34 10.36 -0.97
N GLY A 174 -11.38 9.38 -0.06
CA GLY A 174 -11.49 9.61 1.37
C GLY A 174 -12.87 10.01 1.87
N ALA A 175 -13.88 10.14 0.99
CA ALA A 175 -15.19 10.71 1.33
C ALA A 175 -16.09 9.77 2.15
N SER A 176 -15.86 8.45 2.08
CA SER A 176 -16.74 7.44 2.67
C SER A 176 -16.22 6.85 4.00
N TYR A 177 -15.18 7.45 4.61
CA TYR A 177 -14.52 6.95 5.82
C TYR A 177 -14.80 7.77 7.05
#